data_AF-A0A9P1H6S1-F1
#
_entry.id   AF-A0A9P1H6S1-F1
#
_cell.length_a   1.000
_cell.length_b   1.000
_cell.length_c   1.000
_cell.angle_alpha   90.00
_cell.angle_beta   90.00
_cell.angle_gamma   90.00
#
_symmetry.space_group_name_H-M   'P 1'
#
loop_
_entity.id
_entity.type
_entity.pdbx_description
1 polymer ?
#
loop_
_entity_poly.entity_id
_entity_poly.type
_entity_poly.pdbx_seq_one_letter_code
_entity_poly.pdbx_strand_id
1 'polypeptide(L)'
;MTAEQVPQLSMLYKVATGTSQERGYGIALARAIGFPEEVLRDAEEISRSMVERHQSKQKSSEFRKVQRRRKLMLNLDETLRTLENSDMDQDAFQSCRARLRAEFILKMTEIEEEASRESDSETGPRPALTAAFVETGK
;
A
#
# COMPACT_ATOMS: atom_id res chain seq x y z
N MET A 1 8.66 7.77 -45.57
CA MET A 1 7.59 8.35 -44.76
C MET A 1 6.89 7.20 -44.06
N THR A 2 7.25 6.92 -42.82
CA THR A 2 6.82 5.72 -42.09
C THR A 2 5.47 5.97 -41.44
N ALA A 3 4.50 5.11 -41.76
CA ALA A 3 3.12 5.16 -41.34
C ALA A 3 2.97 5.46 -39.85
N GLU A 4 2.18 6.48 -39.54
CA GLU A 4 1.72 6.79 -38.19
C GLU A 4 1.06 5.54 -37.62
N GLN A 5 1.72 4.97 -36.62
CA GLN A 5 1.33 3.72 -35.99
C GLN A 5 0.18 4.03 -35.03
N VAL A 6 -1.04 4.08 -35.57
CA VAL A 6 -2.24 4.35 -34.76
C VAL A 6 -2.39 3.22 -33.74
N PRO A 7 -2.33 3.50 -32.43
CA PRO A 7 -2.44 2.48 -31.40
C PRO A 7 -3.86 1.90 -31.40
N GLN A 8 -3.99 0.62 -31.74
CA GLN A 8 -5.26 -0.10 -31.74
C GLN A 8 -5.49 -0.79 -30.39
N LEU A 9 -6.55 -0.40 -29.67
CA LEU A 9 -6.96 -1.02 -28.40
C LEU A 9 -8.05 -2.06 -28.65
N SER A 10 -7.84 -3.32 -28.24
CA SER A 10 -8.83 -4.39 -28.32
C SER A 10 -9.22 -4.86 -26.92
N MET A 11 -10.51 -4.76 -26.57
CA MET A 11 -11.05 -5.20 -25.28
C MET A 11 -11.39 -6.69 -25.32
N LEU A 12 -10.82 -7.48 -24.40
CA LEU A 12 -11.06 -8.94 -24.34
C LEU A 12 -12.37 -9.31 -23.61
N TYR A 13 -13.10 -8.34 -23.04
CA TYR A 13 -14.37 -8.49 -22.29
C TYR A 13 -14.43 -9.66 -21.29
N LYS A 14 -13.28 -10.09 -20.77
CA LYS A 14 -13.16 -11.20 -19.82
C LYS A 14 -12.82 -10.65 -18.45
N VAL A 15 -13.54 -11.12 -17.44
CA VAL A 15 -13.22 -10.83 -16.04
C VAL A 15 -12.08 -11.75 -15.63
N ALA A 16 -10.88 -11.21 -15.47
CA ALA A 16 -9.75 -11.91 -14.89
C ALA A 16 -9.69 -11.62 -13.38
N THR A 17 -9.41 -12.65 -12.58
CA THR A 17 -9.15 -12.51 -11.15
C THR A 17 -7.74 -11.94 -10.95
N GLY A 18 -7.65 -10.75 -10.35
CA GLY A 18 -6.38 -10.09 -10.06
C GLY A 18 -6.35 -8.64 -10.52
N THR A 19 -5.25 -7.94 -10.20
CA THR A 19 -5.00 -6.58 -10.70
C THR A 19 -4.49 -6.65 -12.14
N SER A 20 -5.02 -5.80 -13.02
CA SER A 20 -4.51 -5.75 -14.39
C SER A 20 -3.05 -5.31 -14.39
N GLN A 21 -2.20 -6.04 -15.10
CA GLN A 21 -0.75 -5.77 -15.19
C GLN A 21 -0.44 -4.50 -15.99
N GLU A 22 -1.28 -4.18 -16.96
CA GLU A 22 -1.10 -3.00 -17.81
C GLU A 22 -1.50 -1.74 -17.04
N ARG A 23 -0.53 -0.84 -16.90
CA ARG A 23 -0.68 0.46 -16.25
C ARG A 23 -0.78 1.53 -17.34
N GLY A 24 -1.60 2.56 -17.12
CA GLY A 24 -1.66 3.72 -18.02
C GLY A 24 -2.61 3.60 -19.22
N TYR A 25 -3.59 2.67 -19.19
CA TYR A 25 -4.59 2.52 -20.24
C TYR A 25 -5.32 3.81 -20.64
N GLY A 26 -5.62 4.69 -19.68
CA GLY A 26 -6.29 5.96 -19.96
C GLY A 26 -5.49 6.87 -20.89
N ILE A 27 -4.15 6.88 -20.76
CA ILE A 27 -3.27 7.67 -21.61
C ILE A 27 -3.17 7.04 -23.00
N ALA A 28 -3.04 5.71 -23.07
CA ALA A 28 -3.02 4.99 -24.35
C ALA A 28 -4.33 5.17 -25.13
N LEU A 29 -5.47 5.20 -24.42
CA LEU A 29 -6.78 5.48 -25.00
C LEU A 29 -6.89 6.93 -25.48
N ALA A 30 -6.47 7.90 -24.66
CA ALA A 30 -6.47 9.31 -25.04
C ALA A 30 -5.63 9.56 -26.30
N ARG A 31 -4.51 8.83 -26.45
CA ARG A 31 -3.68 8.85 -27.66
C ARG A 31 -4.41 8.28 -28.88
N ALA A 32 -5.14 7.17 -28.73
CA ALA A 32 -5.92 6.57 -29.81
C ALA A 32 -7.12 7.44 -30.26
N ILE A 33 -7.66 8.27 -29.35
CA ILE A 33 -8.79 9.18 -29.63
C ILE A 33 -8.30 10.53 -30.23
N GLY A 34 -6.98 10.78 -30.26
CA GLY A 34 -6.40 11.97 -30.86
C GLY A 34 -6.37 13.19 -29.93
N PHE A 35 -6.15 12.98 -28.63
CA PHE A 35 -5.91 14.09 -27.70
C PHE A 35 -4.65 14.88 -28.07
N PRO A 36 -4.61 16.21 -27.78
CA PRO A 36 -3.41 17.02 -28.02
C PRO A 36 -2.18 16.46 -27.31
N GLU A 37 -1.04 16.43 -28.00
CA GLU A 37 0.22 15.88 -27.45
C GLU A 37 0.69 16.61 -26.20
N GLU A 38 0.44 17.91 -26.09
CA GLU A 38 0.79 18.70 -24.90
C GLU A 38 0.12 18.13 -23.63
N VAL A 39 -1.17 17.79 -23.73
CA VAL A 39 -1.95 17.24 -22.62
C VAL A 39 -1.51 15.81 -22.31
N LEU A 40 -1.22 15.01 -23.34
CA LEU A 40 -0.72 13.64 -23.16
C LEU A 40 0.63 13.63 -22.44
N ARG A 41 1.54 14.54 -22.81
CA ARG A 41 2.87 14.65 -22.20
C ARG A 41 2.78 14.99 -20.72
N ASP A 42 1.98 15.99 -20.37
CA ASP A 42 1.81 16.42 -18.98
C ASP A 42 1.13 15.32 -18.14
N ALA A 43 0.13 14.62 -18.71
CA ALA A 43 -0.52 13.49 -18.05
C ALA A 43 0.46 12.32 -17.81
N GLU A 44 1.36 12.02 -18.76
CA GLU A 44 2.40 11.01 -18.60
C GLU A 44 3.42 11.38 -17.52
N GLU A 45 3.83 12.65 -17.46
CA GLU A 45 4.71 13.15 -16.41
C GLU A 45 4.09 13.01 -15.02
N ILE A 46 2.83 13.47 -14.86
CA ILE A 46 2.12 13.37 -13.60
C ILE A 46 1.93 11.90 -13.19
N SER A 47 1.52 11.05 -14.13
CA SER A 47 1.33 9.62 -13.88
C SER A 47 2.62 8.95 -13.39
N ARG A 48 3.75 9.21 -14.05
CA ARG A 48 5.07 8.72 -13.63
C ARG A 48 5.44 9.21 -12.23
N SER A 49 5.30 10.51 -11.98
CA SER A 49 5.61 11.11 -10.68
C SER A 49 4.78 10.50 -9.55
N MET A 50 3.51 10.16 -9.80
CA MET A 50 2.65 9.50 -8.83
C MET A 50 3.13 8.08 -8.55
N VAL A 51 3.44 7.30 -9.59
CA VAL A 51 3.96 5.94 -9.43
C VAL A 51 5.28 5.92 -8.64
N GLU A 52 6.19 6.86 -8.90
CA GLU A 52 7.46 6.97 -8.18
C GLU A 52 7.28 7.36 -6.70
N ARG A 53 6.44 8.38 -6.43
CA ARG A 53 6.06 8.76 -5.05
C ARG A 53 5.42 7.60 -4.32
N HIS A 54 4.68 6.79 -5.04
CA HIS A 54 3.98 5.67 -4.46
C HIS A 54 4.93 4.52 -4.11
N GLN A 55 5.81 4.15 -5.03
CA GLN A 55 6.86 3.16 -4.78
C GLN A 55 7.81 3.59 -3.65
N SER A 56 8.19 4.86 -3.59
CA SER A 56 9.04 5.39 -2.51
C SER A 56 8.33 5.36 -1.16
N LYS A 57 7.03 5.69 -1.12
CA LYS A 57 6.21 5.55 0.09
C LYS A 57 6.12 4.09 0.55
N GLN A 58 5.86 3.14 -0.35
CA GLN A 58 5.83 1.71 -0.02
C GLN A 58 7.16 1.25 0.59
N LYS A 59 8.30 1.55 -0.08
CA LYS A 59 9.64 1.24 0.43
C LYS A 59 9.91 1.86 1.80
N SER A 60 9.50 3.11 2.01
CA SER A 60 9.65 3.78 3.31
C SER A 60 8.74 3.19 4.39
N SER A 61 7.54 2.72 4.05
CA SER A 61 6.65 2.02 4.98
C SER A 61 7.29 0.70 5.42
N GLU A 62 7.76 -0.13 4.50
CA GLU A 62 8.44 -1.39 4.83
C GLU A 62 9.68 -1.17 5.70
N PHE A 63 10.51 -0.19 5.36
CA PHE A 63 11.66 0.18 6.18
C PHE A 63 11.26 0.63 7.59
N ARG A 64 10.21 1.46 7.71
CA ARG A 64 9.67 1.90 9.00
C ARG A 64 9.12 0.72 9.82
N LYS A 65 8.47 -0.26 9.19
CA LYS A 65 8.00 -1.50 9.86
C LYS A 65 9.16 -2.25 10.49
N VAL A 66 10.21 -2.51 9.71
CA VAL A 66 11.42 -3.21 10.18
C VAL A 66 12.07 -2.44 11.32
N GLN A 67 12.17 -1.11 11.22
CA GLN A 67 12.77 -0.28 12.25
C GLN A 67 11.96 -0.28 13.57
N ARG A 68 10.62 -0.19 13.50
CA ARG A 68 9.76 -0.27 14.69
C ARG A 68 9.88 -1.63 15.38
N ARG A 69 9.89 -2.72 14.60
CA ARG A 69 10.07 -4.08 15.13
C ARG A 69 11.42 -4.24 15.85
N ARG A 70 12.51 -3.75 15.24
CA ARG A 70 13.85 -3.77 15.87
C ARG A 70 13.89 -2.95 17.15
N LYS A 71 13.26 -1.77 17.17
CA LYS A 71 13.18 -0.92 18.36
C LYS A 71 12.41 -1.61 19.50
N LEU A 72 11.31 -2.30 19.19
CA LEU A 72 10.52 -3.03 20.19
C LEU A 72 11.33 -4.21 20.79
N MET A 73 12.09 -4.94 19.96
CA MET A 73 12.97 -6.00 20.44
C MET A 73 14.12 -5.47 21.32
N LEU A 74 14.75 -4.36 20.92
CA LEU A 74 15.81 -3.73 21.72
C LEU A 74 15.30 -3.25 23.08
N ASN A 75 14.12 -2.63 23.10
CA ASN A 75 13.49 -2.18 24.34
C ASN A 75 13.17 -3.37 25.28
N LEU A 76 12.74 -4.51 24.72
CA LEU A 76 12.52 -5.72 25.51
C LEU A 76 13.84 -6.25 26.10
N ASP A 77 14.92 -6.29 25.33
CA ASP A 77 16.24 -6.73 25.83
C ASP A 77 16.77 -5.80 26.93
N GLU A 78 16.69 -4.49 26.74
CA GLU A 78 17.11 -3.49 27.73
C GLU A 78 16.30 -3.60 29.03
N THR A 79 14.98 -3.75 28.94
CA THR A 79 14.10 -3.89 30.12
C THR A 79 14.37 -5.19 30.86
N LEU A 80 14.60 -6.31 30.17
CA LEU A 80 14.97 -7.57 30.79
C LEU A 80 16.32 -7.51 31.50
N ARG A 81 17.34 -6.91 30.87
CA ARG A 81 18.67 -6.70 31.49
C ARG A 81 18.58 -5.80 32.71
N THR A 82 17.77 -4.75 32.66
CA THR A 82 17.55 -3.87 33.81
C THR A 82 16.87 -4.60 34.96
N LEU A 83 15.91 -5.48 34.64
CA LEU A 83 15.21 -6.30 35.63
C LEU A 83 16.12 -7.36 36.26
N GLU A 84 17.02 -7.97 35.48
CA GLU A 84 18.01 -8.94 35.97
C GLU A 84 19.03 -8.29 36.92
N ASN A 85 19.42 -7.04 36.64
CA ASN A 85 20.29 -6.26 37.51
C ASN A 85 19.58 -5.68 38.74
N SER A 86 18.25 -5.77 38.81
CA SER A 86 17.47 -5.29 39.95
C SER A 86 17.24 -6.43 40.94
N ASP A 87 17.55 -6.18 42.21
CA ASP A 87 17.31 -7.11 43.32
C ASP A 87 15.82 -7.09 43.69
N MET A 88 14.99 -7.74 42.88
CA MET A 88 13.54 -7.85 43.06
C MET A 88 13.15 -9.25 43.53
N ASP A 89 12.12 -9.30 44.38
CA ASP A 89 11.55 -10.54 44.89
C ASP A 89 11.03 -11.45 43.75
N GLN A 90 11.16 -12.76 43.92
CA GLN A 90 11.02 -13.73 42.83
C GLN A 90 9.58 -13.76 42.27
N ASP A 91 8.57 -13.58 43.11
CA ASP A 91 7.17 -13.50 42.69
C ASP A 91 6.86 -12.20 41.92
N ALA A 92 7.44 -11.08 42.36
CA ALA A 92 7.31 -9.79 41.69
C ALA A 92 7.99 -9.82 40.30
N PHE A 93 9.14 -10.51 40.19
CA PHE A 93 9.85 -10.71 38.94
C PHE A 93 9.02 -11.52 37.92
N GLN A 94 8.37 -12.59 38.35
CA GLN A 94 7.53 -13.40 37.46
C GLN A 94 6.29 -12.64 36.97
N SER A 95 5.62 -11.92 37.86
CA SER A 95 4.47 -11.08 37.51
C SER A 95 4.86 -9.96 36.52
N CYS A 96 6.00 -9.30 36.76
CA CYS A 96 6.53 -8.26 35.89
C CYS A 96 6.86 -8.81 34.49
N ARG A 97 7.51 -9.97 34.40
CA ARG A 97 7.83 -10.63 33.12
C ARG A 97 6.58 -11.05 32.35
N ALA A 98 5.56 -11.55 33.04
CA ALA A 98 4.29 -11.92 32.41
C ALA A 98 3.61 -10.68 31.80
N ARG A 99 3.59 -9.56 32.53
CA ARG A 99 3.07 -8.28 32.03
C ARG A 99 3.85 -7.77 30.82
N LEU A 100 5.18 -7.78 30.91
CA LEU A 100 6.06 -7.30 29.83
C LEU A 100 5.89 -8.13 28.54
N ARG A 101 5.72 -9.45 28.66
CA ARG A 101 5.41 -10.32 27.52
C ARG A 101 4.05 -10.01 26.90
N ALA A 102 3.02 -9.78 27.73
CA ALA A 102 1.69 -9.43 27.24
C ALA A 102 1.70 -8.09 26.48
N GLU A 103 2.37 -7.06 27.03
CA GLU A 103 2.53 -5.77 26.36
C GLU A 103 3.32 -5.88 25.06
N PHE A 104 4.37 -6.72 25.02
CA PHE A 104 5.14 -6.97 23.81
C PHE A 104 4.29 -7.61 22.70
N ILE A 105 3.48 -8.62 23.06
CA ILE A 105 2.59 -9.28 22.11
C ILE A 105 1.60 -8.27 21.53
N LEU A 106 0.95 -7.47 22.39
CA LEU A 106 -0.01 -6.44 21.95
C LEU A 106 0.62 -5.43 20.99
N LYS A 107 1.82 -4.92 21.30
CA LYS A 107 2.51 -3.96 20.42
C LYS A 107 2.99 -4.59 19.11
N MET A 108 3.41 -5.86 19.14
CA MET A 108 3.80 -6.55 17.91
C MET A 108 2.58 -6.76 17.00
N THR A 109 1.44 -7.18 17.57
CA THR A 109 0.19 -7.37 16.82
C THR A 109 -0.32 -6.04 16.26
N GLU A 110 -0.20 -4.94 17.00
CA GLU A 110 -0.58 -3.60 16.51
C GLU A 110 0.29 -3.18 15.30
N ILE A 111 1.61 -3.39 15.36
CA ILE A 111 2.52 -3.10 14.25
C ILE A 111 2.20 -3.97 13.01
N GLU A 112 1.80 -5.23 13.21
CA GLU A 112 1.39 -6.14 12.14
C GLU A 112 0.03 -5.77 11.53
N GLU A 113 -0.94 -5.33 12.35
CA GLU A 113 -2.24 -4.83 11.88
C GLU A 113 -2.13 -3.51 11.13
N GLU A 114 -1.36 -2.54 11.65
CA GLU A 114 -1.05 -1.30 10.93
C GLU A 114 -0.37 -1.59 9.58
N ALA A 115 0.51 -2.60 9.55
CA ALA A 115 1.17 -3.01 8.33
C ALA A 115 0.23 -3.60 7.28
N SER A 116 -0.86 -4.24 7.72
CA SER A 116 -1.90 -4.83 6.86
C SER A 116 -2.90 -3.78 6.36
N ARG A 117 -3.23 -2.79 7.20
CA ARG A 117 -4.13 -1.68 6.83
C ARG A 117 -3.49 -0.71 5.83
N GLU A 118 -2.19 -0.45 5.93
CA GLU A 118 -1.49 0.41 4.96
C GLU A 118 -1.43 -0.21 3.55
N SER A 119 -1.33 -1.54 3.42
CA SER A 119 -1.36 -2.23 2.12
C SER A 119 -2.75 -2.26 1.47
N ASP A 120 -3.84 -2.24 2.26
CA ASP A 120 -5.22 -2.26 1.74
C ASP A 120 -5.77 -0.88 1.37
N SER A 121 -5.20 0.20 1.92
CA SER A 121 -5.65 1.58 1.66
C SER A 121 -5.32 2.13 0.26
N GLU A 122 -4.62 1.34 -0.57
CA GLU A 122 -4.33 1.69 -1.97
C GLU A 122 -5.46 1.37 -2.95
N THR A 123 -6.47 0.63 -2.53
CA THR A 123 -7.66 0.43 -3.36
C THR A 123 -8.60 1.60 -3.11
N GLY A 124 -8.45 2.66 -3.91
CA GLY A 124 -9.36 3.80 -3.90
C GLY A 124 -10.83 3.34 -3.96
N PRO A 125 -11.76 4.08 -3.34
CA PRO A 125 -13.16 3.67 -3.27
C PRO A 125 -13.67 3.38 -4.68
N ARG A 126 -14.10 2.14 -4.93
CA ARG A 126 -14.89 1.82 -6.12
C ARG A 126 -16.09 2.77 -6.11
N PRO A 127 -16.26 3.65 -7.11
CA PRO A 127 -17.55 4.32 -7.24
C PRO A 127 -18.56 3.19 -7.46
N ALA A 128 -19.52 3.07 -6.55
CA ALA A 128 -20.69 2.25 -6.79
C ALA A 128 -21.29 2.78 -8.10
N LEU A 129 -21.15 2.01 -9.18
CA LEU A 129 -21.92 2.22 -10.40
C LEU A 129 -23.37 1.93 -10.03
N THR A 130 -24.02 2.91 -9.40
CA THR A 130 -25.47 2.94 -9.27
C THR A 130 -26.02 2.96 -10.68
N ALA A 131 -26.67 1.85 -11.01
CA ALA A 131 -27.44 1.67 -12.22
C ALA A 131 -28.41 2.85 -12.39
N ALA A 132 -28.07 3.76 -13.29
CA ALA A 132 -29.01 4.64 -13.94
C ALA A 132 -28.91 4.35 -15.44
N PHE A 133 -29.36 3.16 -15.84
CA PHE A 133 -29.75 2.91 -17.22
C PHE A 133 -31.05 3.72 -17.41
N VAL A 134 -30.90 4.94 -17.91
CA VAL A 134 -32.02 5.75 -18.39
C VAL A 134 -32.58 5.02 -19.60
N GLU A 135 -33.74 4.42 -19.39
CA GLU A 135 -34.67 3.96 -20.39
C GLU A 135 -35.22 5.19 -21.12
N THR A 136 -34.58 5.61 -22.21
CA THR A 136 -35.26 6.39 -23.25
C THR A 136 -34.68 6.05 -24.63
N GLY A 137 -35.52 5.41 -25.44
CA GLY A 137 -35.25 5.14 -26.85
C GLY A 137 -36.53 4.66 -27.52
N LYS A 138 -37.17 5.59 -28.23
CA LYS A 138 -38.35 5.40 -29.09
C LYS A 138 -38.17 4.30 -30.12
#